data_AF-A0A2S9IUD9-F1
#
_entry.id   AF-A0A2S9IUD9-F1
#
_cell.length_a   1.000
_cell.length_b   1.000
_cell.length_c   1.000
_cell.angle_alpha   90.00
_cell.angle_beta   90.00
_cell.angle_gamma   90.00
#
_symmetry.space_group_name_H-M   'P 1'
#
loop_
_entity.id
_entity.type
_entity.pdbx_description
1 polymer ?
#
loop_
_entity_poly.entity_id
_entity_poly.type
_entity_poly.pdbx_seq_one_letter_code
_entity_poly.pdbx_strand_id
1 'polypeptide(L)' 'MGKGDKKTRRGKIVMGSYGKKRPGKRPKVKAEDKKEEAV' A
#
# COMPACT_ATOMS: atom_id res chain seq x y z
N MET A 1 -0.21 15.76 0.01
CA MET A 1 -0.66 14.82 1.07
C MET A 1 0.32 14.85 2.24
N GLY A 2 -0.08 15.53 3.33
CA GLY A 2 0.80 15.92 4.45
C GLY A 2 0.94 14.88 5.57
N LYS A 3 1.72 15.22 6.59
CA LYS A 3 1.99 14.36 7.77
C LYS A 3 0.74 14.04 8.59
N GLY A 4 -0.31 14.88 8.53
CA GLY A 4 -1.56 14.64 9.25
C GLY A 4 -2.56 13.72 8.54
N ASP A 5 -2.36 13.41 7.26
CA ASP A 5 -3.34 12.65 6.50
C ASP A 5 -3.19 11.13 6.71
N LYS A 6 -4.06 10.57 7.54
CA LYS A 6 -4.13 9.15 7.90
C LYS A 6 -4.41 8.22 6.71
N LYS A 7 -4.91 8.74 5.58
CA LYS A 7 -5.16 7.94 4.38
C LYS A 7 -3.90 7.74 3.55
N THR A 8 -2.83 8.47 3.84
CA THR A 8 -1.59 8.46 3.06
C THR A 8 -0.51 7.58 3.66
N ARG A 9 0.45 7.16 2.83
CA ARG A 9 1.64 6.47 3.34
C ARG A 9 2.43 7.36 4.30
N ARG A 10 2.62 8.65 3.98
CA ARG A 10 3.34 9.61 4.85
C ARG A 10 2.65 9.83 6.20
N GLY A 11 1.35 10.09 6.23
CA GLY A 11 0.64 10.26 7.51
C GLY A 11 0.54 8.97 8.32
N LYS A 12 0.42 7.80 7.66
CA LYS A 12 0.51 6.50 8.35
C LYS A 12 1.90 6.20 8.92
N ILE A 13 2.97 6.68 8.29
CA ILE A 13 4.33 6.59 8.85
C ILE A 13 4.42 7.41 10.13
N VAL A 14 3.97 8.67 10.08
CA VAL A 14 4.05 9.59 11.23
C VAL A 14 3.19 9.11 12.40
N MET A 15 1.99 8.59 12.14
CA MET A 15 1.13 8.03 13.20
C MET A 15 1.49 6.61 13.62
N GLY A 16 2.46 5.95 12.96
CA GLY A 16 2.80 4.56 13.26
C GLY A 16 1.77 3.52 12.85
N SER A 17 0.64 3.89 12.25
CA SER A 17 -0.43 2.97 11.85
C SER A 17 -0.18 2.28 10.50
N TYR A 18 -0.86 1.15 10.26
CA TYR A 18 -0.73 0.36 9.03
C TYR A 18 -1.98 0.44 8.14
N GLY A 19 -1.92 -0.20 6.98
CA GLY A 19 -3.08 -0.50 6.11
C GLY A 19 -2.68 -0.56 4.64
N LYS A 20 -3.64 -0.52 3.72
CA LYS A 20 -3.39 -0.77 2.28
C LYS A 20 -2.20 0.01 1.70
N LYS A 21 -2.07 1.31 2.01
CA LYS A 21 -0.96 2.16 1.52
C LYS A 21 0.35 2.06 2.33
N ARG A 22 0.32 1.52 3.55
CA ARG A 22 1.52 1.24 4.40
C ARG A 22 1.35 -0.14 5.03
N PRO A 23 1.54 -1.22 4.25
CA PRO A 23 1.35 -2.57 4.76
C PRO A 23 2.49 -2.92 5.72
N GLY A 24 2.15 -3.54 6.86
CA GLY A 24 3.13 -3.94 7.89
C GLY A 24 3.94 -5.18 7.51
N LYS A 25 3.43 -5.96 6.56
CA LYS A 25 4.14 -7.09 5.94
C LYS A 25 4.05 -6.90 4.43
N ARG A 26 5.05 -7.37 3.68
CA ARG A 26 4.95 -7.38 2.22
C ARG A 26 3.67 -8.14 1.84
N PRO A 27 2.73 -7.53 1.09
CA PRO A 27 1.57 -8.28 0.65
C PRO A 27 2.09 -9.47 -0.15
N LYS A 28 1.60 -10.68 0.18
CA LYS A 28 1.79 -11.84 -0.68
C LYS A 28 1.21 -11.43 -2.01
N VAL A 29 2.06 -11.31 -3.03
CA VAL A 29 1.64 -10.95 -4.38
C VAL A 29 0.62 -12.02 -4.77
N LYS A 30 -0.67 -11.68 -4.75
CA LYS A 30 -1.66 -12.53 -5.42
C LYS A 30 -1.32 -12.36 -6.89
N ALA A 31 -0.84 -13.44 -7.49
CA ALA A 31 -0.44 -13.53 -8.88
C ALA A 31 -1.69 -13.48 -9.78
N GLU A 32 -2.42 -12.37 -9.75
CA GLU A 32 -3.64 -12.20 -10.55
C GLU A 32 -3.44 -11.20 -11.71
N ASP A 33 -2.37 -10.40 -11.70
CA ASP A 33 -2.03 -9.50 -12.83
C ASP A 33 -0.87 -10.05 -13.69
N LYS A 34 -1.05 -11.26 -14.22
CA LYS A 34 -0.19 -11.82 -15.29
C LYS A 34 -0.99 -12.27 -16.51
N LYS A 35 -2.14 -11.64 -16.75
CA LYS A 35 -2.94 -11.82 -17.97
C LYS A 35 -3.31 -10.45 -18.53
N GLU A 36 -2.40 -9.82 -19.25
CA GLU A 36 -2.69 -8.94 -20.39
C GLU A 36 -1.36 -8.47 -21.01
N GLU A 37 -0.55 -9.42 -21.46
CA GLU A 37 0.43 -9.16 -22.52
C GLU A 37 0.71 -10.47 -23.26
N ALA A 38 -0.30 -10.96 -24.00
CA ALA A 38 -0.18 -11.96 -25.06
C ALA A 38 -1.56 -12.21 -25.69
N VAL A 39 -2.06 -11.26 -26.49
CA VAL A 39 -2.97 -11.49 -27.63
C VAL A 39 -2.61 -10.47 -28.71
#